data_AF-A0A4Q3A079-F1
#
_entry.id   AF-A0A4Q3A079-F1
#
_cell.length_a   1.000
_cell.length_b   1.000
_cell.length_c   1.000
_cell.angle_alpha   90.00
_cell.angle_beta   90.00
_cell.angle_gamma   90.00
#
_symmetry.space_group_name_H-M   'P 1'
#
loop_
_entity.id
_entity.type
_entity.pdbx_description
1 polymer ?
#
loop_
_entity_poly.entity_id
_entity_poly.type
_entity_poly.pdbx_seq_one_letter_code
_entity_poly.pdbx_strand_id
1 'polypeptide(L)'
;MDTTLLFELPVAGKDIKALVNRHCMKNTVFYSVELMEESHTTACHFMAYDTVEWMYKFIGDTTPIALLEKEEEFSEFIFRSFHDYCLS
;
A
#
# COMPACT_ATOMS: atom_id res chain seq x y z
N MET A 1 11.78 10.20 -9.13
CA MET A 1 11.24 10.83 -7.92
C MET A 1 10.58 9.73 -7.12
N ASP A 2 11.22 9.29 -6.03
CA ASP A 2 10.60 8.36 -5.09
C ASP A 2 9.46 9.11 -4.41
N THR A 3 8.23 8.75 -4.81
CA THR A 3 7.02 9.42 -4.33
C THR A 3 6.56 8.67 -3.10
N THR A 4 7.26 8.92 -2.01
CA THR A 4 6.96 8.34 -0.70
C THR A 4 5.75 9.05 -0.11
N LEU A 5 4.67 8.33 0.15
CA LEU A 5 3.43 8.88 0.70
C LEU A 5 3.17 8.41 2.11
N LEU A 6 2.85 9.36 2.99
CA LEU A 6 2.53 9.14 4.39
C LEU A 6 1.02 9.17 4.61
N PHE A 7 0.48 8.06 5.09
CA PHE A 7 -0.88 7.91 5.60
C PHE A 7 -0.83 7.84 7.11
N GLU A 8 -1.64 8.63 7.81
CA GLU A 8 -1.82 8.47 9.25
C GLU A 8 -3.00 7.52 9.49
N LEU A 9 -2.72 6.36 10.06
CA LEU A 9 -3.71 5.33 10.33
C LEU A 9 -3.77 5.04 11.84
N PRO A 10 -4.96 5.07 12.44
CA PRO A 10 -5.16 4.57 13.79
C PRO A 10 -5.16 3.04 13.73
N VAL A 11 -3.98 2.42 13.85
CA VAL A 11 -3.86 0.96 13.92
C VAL A 11 -3.71 0.58 15.39
N ALA A 12 -4.66 -0.22 15.90
CA ALA A 12 -4.68 -0.66 17.30
C ALA A 12 -4.61 0.49 18.35
N GLY A 13 -5.21 1.65 18.02
CA GLY A 13 -5.25 2.81 18.93
C GLY A 13 -3.95 3.60 19.00
N LYS A 14 -3.01 3.37 18.08
CA LYS A 14 -1.78 4.16 17.91
C LYS A 14 -1.77 4.86 16.57
N ASP A 15 -1.21 6.06 16.54
CA ASP A 15 -0.97 6.80 15.30
C ASP A 15 0.23 6.18 14.57
N ILE A 16 -0.06 5.35 13.57
CA ILE A 16 0.94 4.70 12.74
C ILE A 16 0.98 5.41 11.39
N LYS A 17 2.18 5.65 10.90
CA LYS A 17 2.41 6.21 9.57
C LYS A 17 2.56 5.06 8.57
N ALA A 18 1.67 4.95 7.60
CA ALA A 18 1.80 4.01 6.49
C ALA A 18 2.48 4.70 5.30
N LEU A 19 3.51 4.06 4.78
CA LEU A 19 4.37 4.58 3.74
C LEU A 19 4.24 3.73 2.48
N VAL A 20 3.67 4.30 1.42
CA VAL A 20 3.41 3.57 0.18
C VAL A 20 4.53 3.81 -0.82
N ASN A 21 5.26 2.75 -1.18
CA ASN A 21 6.31 2.76 -2.19
C ASN A 21 5.88 1.91 -3.40
N ARG A 22 6.24 2.35 -4.60
CA ARG A 22 5.95 1.65 -5.85
C ARG A 22 7.16 0.84 -6.32
N HIS A 23 6.91 -0.39 -6.78
CA HIS A 23 7.92 -1.27 -7.35
C HIS A 23 7.51 -1.69 -8.76
N CYS A 24 8.35 -1.36 -9.75
CA CYS A 24 8.14 -1.73 -11.14
C CYS A 24 9.11 -2.86 -11.53
N MET A 25 8.57 -4.05 -11.79
CA MET A 25 9.28 -5.14 -12.45
C MET A 25 8.74 -5.31 -13.88
N LYS A 26 9.54 -5.84 -14.80
CA LYS A 26 9.29 -5.89 -16.27
C LYS A 26 7.80 -5.88 -16.70
N ASN A 27 7.00 -6.81 -16.16
CA ASN A 27 5.58 -6.97 -16.51
C ASN A 27 4.65 -6.86 -15.29
N THR A 28 5.12 -6.35 -14.17
CA THR A 28 4.39 -6.38 -12.90
C THR A 28 4.68 -5.13 -12.10
N VAL A 29 3.62 -4.44 -11.71
CA VAL A 29 3.68 -3.33 -10.76
C VAL A 29 3.07 -3.83 -9.46
N PHE A 30 3.81 -3.71 -8.37
CA PHE A 30 3.31 -3.96 -7.02
C PHE A 30 3.72 -2.79 -6.12
N TYR A 31 3.03 -2.66 -5.00
CA TYR A 31 3.25 -1.57 -4.05
C TYR A 31 3.62 -2.17 -2.71
N SER A 32 4.61 -1.60 -2.01
CA SER A 32 4.85 -1.91 -0.61
C SER A 32 4.23 -0.84 0.25
N VAL A 33 3.60 -1.25 1.35
CA VAL A 33 3.01 -0.42 2.38
C VAL A 33 3.76 -0.70 3.66
N GLU A 34 4.63 0.23 4.04
CA GLU A 34 5.48 0.16 5.22
C GLU A 34 4.80 0.85 6.39
N LEU A 35 4.57 0.13 7.48
CA LEU A 35 4.04 0.71 8.71
C LEU A 35 5.18 1.25 9.56
N MET A 36 5.07 2.49 9.99
CA MET A 36 6.07 3.21 10.77
C MET A 36 5.50 3.66 12.12
N GLU A 37 6.18 3.27 13.19
CA GLU A 37 5.95 3.74 14.57
C GLU A 37 7.20 4.49 15.04
N GLU A 38 7.05 5.72 15.52
CA GLU A 38 8.16 6.55 16.04
C GLU A 38 9.40 6.65 15.11
N SER A 39 9.18 6.64 13.79
CA SER A 39 10.22 6.68 12.74
C SER A 39 10.94 5.35 12.47
N HIS A 40 10.48 4.24 13.03
CA HIS A 40 10.95 2.89 12.71
C HIS A 40 9.91 2.12 11.90
N THR A 41 10.34 1.50 10.79
CA THR A 41 9.49 0.56 10.06
C THR A 41 9.27 -0.70 10.89
N THR A 42 8.03 -0.96 11.28
CA THR A 42 7.64 -2.12 12.11
C THR A 42 7.19 -3.30 11.27
N ALA A 43 6.58 -3.04 10.11
CA ALA A 43 6.12 -4.06 9.19
C ALA A 43 6.12 -3.54 7.75
N CYS A 44 6.26 -4.45 6.79
CA CYS A 44 6.15 -4.16 5.37
C CYS A 44 5.15 -5.15 4.75
N HIS A 45 4.10 -4.60 4.15
CA HIS A 45 3.04 -5.35 3.48
C HIS A 45 3.09 -5.02 1.99
N PHE A 46 2.55 -5.90 1.16
CA PHE A 46 2.54 -5.69 -0.29
C PHE A 46 1.12 -5.67 -0.81
N MET A 47 0.89 -4.85 -1.84
CA MET A 47 -0.34 -4.83 -2.60
C MET A 47 -0.04 -5.12 -4.07
N ALA A 48 -0.90 -5.94 -4.68
CA ALA A 48 -0.83 -6.27 -6.11
C ALA A 48 -2.20 -6.03 -6.77
N TYR A 49 -2.19 -5.81 -8.08
CA TYR A 49 -3.42 -5.59 -8.84
C TYR A 49 -4.15 -6.91 -9.06
N ASP A 50 -5.37 -6.99 -8.53
CA ASP A 50 -6.30 -8.08 -8.79
C ASP A 50 -7.08 -7.77 -10.08
N THR A 51 -6.85 -8.57 -11.12
CA THR A 51 -7.50 -8.39 -12.43
C THR A 51 -8.96 -8.83 -12.45
N VAL A 52 -9.40 -9.62 -11.47
CA VAL A 52 -10.80 -10.07 -11.35
C VAL A 52 -11.64 -8.96 -10.75
N GLU A 53 -11.14 -8.34 -9.68
CA GLU A 53 -11.85 -7.29 -8.95
C GLU A 53 -11.48 -5.86 -9.41
N TRP A 54 -10.49 -5.73 -10.30
CA TRP A 54 -10.01 -4.45 -10.87
C TRP A 54 -9.52 -3.46 -9.81
N MET A 55 -8.85 -3.98 -8.77
CA MET A 55 -8.38 -3.17 -7.64
C MET A 55 -7.06 -3.70 -7.08
N TYR A 56 -6.31 -2.86 -6.36
CA TYR A 56 -5.13 -3.31 -5.63
C TYR A 56 -5.55 -3.94 -4.30
N LYS A 57 -4.99 -5.10 -3.96
CA LYS A 57 -5.30 -5.84 -2.73
C LYS A 57 -4.04 -6.21 -1.98
N PHE A 58 -4.12 -6.26 -0.66
CA PHE A 58 -3.01 -6.78 0.14
C PHE A 58 -2.79 -8.26 -0.16
N ILE A 59 -1.52 -8.65 -0.26
CA ILE A 59 -1.10 -10.02 -0.52
C ILE A 59 -0.34 -10.57 0.67
N GLY A 60 -0.80 -11.72 1.17
CA GLY A 60 -0.18 -12.47 2.28
C GLY A 60 -1.06 -12.58 3.53
N ASP A 61 -1.00 -13.75 4.15
CA ASP A 61 -1.86 -14.15 5.29
C ASP A 61 -1.54 -13.41 6.60
N THR A 62 -0.42 -12.68 6.66
CA THR A 62 0.04 -11.97 7.85
C THR A 62 -0.39 -10.50 7.88
N THR A 63 -1.26 -10.07 6.96
CA THR A 63 -1.75 -8.69 6.90
C THR A 63 -2.71 -8.41 8.07
N PRO A 64 -2.43 -7.43 8.94
CA PRO A 64 -3.31 -7.05 10.03
C PRO A 64 -4.71 -6.65 9.54
N ILE A 65 -5.75 -7.03 10.28
CA ILE A 65 -7.16 -6.70 9.96
C ILE A 65 -7.36 -5.18 9.79
N ALA A 66 -6.73 -4.37 10.63
CA ALA A 66 -6.82 -2.91 10.55
C ALA A 66 -6.30 -2.34 9.20
N LEU A 67 -5.36 -3.02 8.55
CA LEU A 67 -4.92 -2.68 7.20
C LEU A 67 -5.92 -3.15 6.14
N LEU A 68 -6.48 -4.35 6.31
CA LEU A 68 -7.52 -4.88 5.41
C LEU A 68 -8.78 -4.01 5.41
N GLU A 69 -9.18 -3.47 6.56
CA GLU A 69 -10.28 -2.49 6.68
C GLU A 69 -10.03 -1.20 5.90
N LYS A 70 -8.76 -0.94 5.54
CA LYS A 70 -8.31 0.22 4.78
C LYS A 70 -7.91 -0.11 3.34
N GLU A 71 -8.09 -1.37 2.92
CA GLU A 71 -7.66 -1.86 1.60
C GLU A 71 -8.25 -1.05 0.45
N GLU A 72 -9.56 -0.73 0.53
CA GLU A 72 -10.24 0.06 -0.51
C GLU A 72 -9.66 1.48 -0.61
N GLU A 73 -9.41 2.14 0.53
CA GLU A 73 -8.80 3.48 0.58
C GLU A 73 -7.38 3.47 -0.03
N PHE A 74 -6.56 2.47 0.31
CA PHE A 74 -5.24 2.30 -0.30
C PHE A 74 -5.33 2.02 -1.79
N SER A 75 -6.25 1.15 -2.20
CA SER A 75 -6.45 0.76 -3.58
C SER A 75 -6.84 1.94 -4.46
N GLU A 76 -7.87 2.71 -4.06
CA GLU A 76 -8.30 3.90 -4.78
C GLU A 76 -7.17 4.93 -4.88
N PHE A 77 -6.44 5.11 -3.78
CA PHE A 77 -5.35 6.07 -3.72
C PHE A 77 -4.21 5.69 -4.68
N ILE A 78 -3.78 4.43 -4.66
CA ILE A 78 -2.78 3.90 -5.59
C ILE A 78 -3.28 4.04 -7.03
N PHE A 79 -4.54 3.71 -7.27
CA PHE A 79 -5.15 3.78 -8.59
C PHE A 79 -5.09 5.22 -9.16
N ARG A 80 -5.56 6.20 -8.38
CA ARG A 80 -5.58 7.61 -8.80
C ARG A 80 -4.20 8.25 -8.91
N SER A 81 -3.27 7.86 -8.05
CA SER A 81 -1.98 8.54 -7.94
C SER A 81 -0.91 7.94 -8.86
N PHE A 82 -1.01 6.65 -9.20
CA PHE A 82 0.10 5.91 -9.80
C PHE A 82 -0.25 4.94 -10.91
N HIS A 83 -1.52 4.56 -11.12
CA HIS A 83 -1.89 3.56 -12.12
C HIS A 83 -1.51 3.97 -13.54
N ASP A 84 -1.73 5.24 -13.91
CA ASP A 84 -1.43 5.74 -15.25
C ASP A 84 0.07 5.88 -15.55
N TYR A 85 0.92 5.91 -14.51
CA TYR A 85 2.36 6.19 -14.66
C TYR A 85 3.18 5.02 -15.22
N CYS A 86 2.64 3.81 -15.26
CA CYS A 86 3.34 2.63 -15.79
C CYS A 86 2.78 2.14 -17.14
N LEU A 87 1.66 2.71 -17.59
CA LEU A 87 1.04 2.40 -18.89
C LEU A 87 1.34 3.46 -19.95
N SER A 88 2.18 4.45 -19.62
CA SER A 88 2.64 5.54 -20.48
C SER A 88 4.09 5.38 -20.92
#